data_AF-E6QGM1-F1
#
_entry.id   AF-E6QGM1-F1
#
_cell.length_a   1.000
_cell.length_b   1.000
_cell.length_c   1.000
_cell.angle_alpha   90.00
_cell.angle_beta   90.00
_cell.angle_gamma   90.00
#
_symmetry.space_group_name_H-M   'P 1'
#
loop_
_entity.id
_entity.type
_entity.pdbx_description
1 polymer ?
#
loop_
_entity_poly.entity_id
_entity_poly.type
_entity_poly.pdbx_seq_one_letter_code
_entity_poly.pdbx_strand_id
1 'polypeptide(L)' 'MKRIQIEIDDQTAADAAELVKRLNANAGPEPFNSHGPLTVRKLAAMLLEDAGMVISRPGSWEGANMADVLRCHGYKA' A
#
# COMPACT_ATOMS: atom_id res chain seq x y z
N MET A 1 -1.10 -18.76 7.90
CA MET A 1 -0.63 -17.35 7.88
C MET A 1 0.88 -17.31 7.81
N LYS A 2 1.46 -16.34 7.12
CA LYS A 2 2.91 -16.07 7.10
C LYS A 2 3.18 -14.74 7.82
N ARG A 3 4.36 -14.56 8.41
CA ARG A 3 4.79 -13.32 9.07
C ARG A 3 6.05 -12.80 8.38
N ILE A 4 6.06 -11.52 8.06
CA ILE A 4 7.22 -10.77 7.57
C ILE A 4 7.47 -9.66 8.59
N GLN A 5 8.73 -9.45 8.96
CA GLN A 5 9.17 -8.32 9.75
C GLN A 5 10.07 -7.46 8.87
N ILE A 6 9.78 -6.16 8.83
CA ILE A 6 10.53 -5.17 8.04
C ILE A 6 11.01 -4.12 9.01
N GLU A 7 12.29 -3.82 8.97
CA GLU A 7 12.88 -2.69 9.67
C GLU A 7 12.95 -1.51 8.70
N ILE A 8 12.52 -0.35 9.15
CA ILE A 8 12.56 0.91 8.42
C ILE A 8 13.24 1.95 9.30
N ASP A 9 13.84 2.97 8.69
CA ASP A 9 14.41 4.08 9.45
C ASP A 9 13.31 4.98 10.05
N ASP A 10 13.73 5.82 11.00
CA ASP A 10 12.85 6.73 11.72
C ASP A 10 12.12 7.70 10.77
N GLN A 11 12.78 8.11 9.69
CA GLN A 11 12.22 9.03 8.72
C GLN A 11 11.08 8.38 7.94
N THR A 12 11.29 7.17 7.41
CA THR A 12 10.28 6.37 6.71
C THR A 12 9.10 6.07 7.62
N ALA A 13 9.37 5.76 8.90
CA ALA A 13 8.32 5.53 9.88
C ALA A 13 7.46 6.79 10.12
N ALA A 14 8.10 7.96 10.26
CA ALA A 14 7.42 9.24 10.43
C ALA A 14 6.59 9.62 9.20
N ASP A 15 7.15 9.48 8.00
CA ASP A 15 6.46 9.80 6.74
C ASP A 15 5.25 8.91 6.50
N ALA A 16 5.37 7.60 6.79
CA ALA A 16 4.24 6.67 6.70
C ALA A 16 3.12 7.02 7.70
N ALA A 17 3.48 7.39 8.93
CA ALA A 17 2.51 7.79 9.95
C ALA A 17 1.77 9.08 9.57
N GLU A 18 2.49 10.09 9.06
CA GLU A 18 1.91 11.35 8.61
C GLU A 18 1.01 11.15 7.38
N LEU A 19 1.42 10.32 6.41
CA LEU A 19 0.58 9.96 5.26
C LEU A 19 -0.74 9.33 5.71
N VAL A 20 -0.68 8.31 6.59
CA VAL A 20 -1.87 7.64 7.13
C VAL A 20 -2.78 8.63 7.84
N LYS A 21 -2.22 9.54 8.63
CA LYS A 21 -2.97 10.59 9.32
C LYS A 21 -3.69 11.50 8.33
N ARG A 22 -3.02 11.98 7.28
CA ARG A 22 -3.63 12.85 6.25
C ARG A 22 -4.76 12.15 5.50
N LEU A 23 -4.55 10.90 5.08
CA LEU A 23 -5.56 10.13 4.37
C LEU A 23 -6.81 9.89 5.23
N ASN A 24 -6.61 9.56 6.51
CA ASN A 24 -7.72 9.39 7.45
C ASN A 24 -8.43 10.70 7.78
N ALA A 25 -7.70 11.83 7.88
CA ALA A 25 -8.30 13.14 8.15
C ALA A 25 -9.18 13.64 6.98
N ASN A 26 -8.84 13.22 5.76
CA ASN A 26 -9.61 13.51 4.55
C ASN A 26 -10.76 12.50 4.31
N ALA A 27 -10.97 11.54 5.20
CA ALA A 27 -12.14 10.67 5.12
C ALA A 27 -13.39 11.49 5.45
N GLY A 28 -14.27 11.66 4.47
CA GLY A 28 -15.57 12.31 4.66
C GLY A 28 -16.49 11.58 5.65
N PRO A 29 -17.69 12.11 5.92
CA PRO A 29 -18.62 11.53 6.90
C PRO A 29 -19.21 10.17 6.50
N GLU A 30 -19.13 9.78 5.22
CA GLU A 30 -19.55 8.47 4.73
C GLU A 30 -18.37 7.48 4.69
N PRO A 31 -18.61 6.15 4.75
CA PRO A 31 -17.55 5.16 4.59
C PRO A 31 -16.95 5.23 3.18
N PHE A 32 -15.99 6.12 2.99
CA PHE A 32 -15.37 6.44 1.71
C PHE A 32 -14.43 5.34 1.20
N ASN A 33 -14.22 4.28 1.97
CA ASN A 33 -13.38 3.15 1.59
C ASN A 33 -13.93 1.83 2.15
N SER A 34 -13.56 0.72 1.50
CA SER A 34 -13.97 -0.64 1.86
C SER A 34 -13.21 -1.24 3.05
N HIS A 35 -12.24 -0.52 3.63
CA HIS A 35 -11.25 -1.07 4.57
C HIS A 35 -11.24 -0.37 5.96
N GLY A 36 -12.13 0.60 6.15
CA GLY A 36 -12.18 1.47 7.32
C GLY A 36 -10.95 2.38 7.46
N PRO A 37 -10.66 2.88 8.66
CA PRO A 37 -9.47 3.69 8.91
C PRO A 37 -8.18 2.94 8.57
N LEU A 38 -7.27 3.66 7.92
CA LEU A 38 -5.96 3.15 7.54
C LEU A 38 -5.02 3.17 8.75
N THR A 39 -4.14 2.17 8.83
CA THR A 39 -2.98 2.15 9.74
C THR A 39 -1.74 1.86 8.91
N VAL A 40 -0.54 2.16 9.42
CA VAL A 40 0.72 1.84 8.71
C VAL A 40 0.78 0.33 8.37
N ARG A 41 0.34 -0.53 9.30
CA ARG A 41 0.24 -1.98 9.07
C ARG A 41 -0.73 -2.33 7.94
N LYS A 42 -1.91 -1.72 7.89
CA LYS A 42 -2.89 -1.96 6.82
C LYS A 42 -2.39 -1.45 5.48
N LEU A 43 -1.74 -0.29 5.45
CA LEU A 43 -1.10 0.24 4.24
C LEU A 43 -0.06 -0.73 3.69
N ALA A 44 0.87 -1.21 4.53
CA ALA A 44 1.89 -2.16 4.11
C ALA A 44 1.29 -3.49 3.61
N ALA A 45 0.25 -4.01 4.29
CA ALA A 45 -0.43 -5.22 3.86
C ALA A 45 -1.13 -5.04 2.50
N MET A 46 -1.85 -3.93 2.31
CA MET A 46 -2.55 -3.61 1.06
C MET A 46 -1.57 -3.48 -0.11
N LEU A 47 -0.44 -2.78 0.06
CA LEU A 47 0.57 -2.65 -0.98
C LEU A 47 1.23 -4.00 -1.34
N LEU A 48 1.39 -4.90 -0.36
CA LEU A 48 1.88 -6.26 -0.62
C LEU A 48 0.83 -7.11 -1.36
N GLU A 49 -0.45 -6.93 -1.08
CA GLU A 49 -1.54 -7.57 -1.82
C GLU A 49 -1.55 -7.10 -3.28
N ASP A 50 -1.49 -5.79 -3.52
CA ASP A 50 -1.43 -5.18 -4.86
C ASP A 50 -0.20 -5.66 -5.64
N ALA A 51 0.97 -5.78 -4.99
CA ALA A 51 2.17 -6.37 -5.59
C ALA A 51 1.96 -7.84 -5.99
N GLY A 52 1.23 -8.62 -5.18
CA GLY A 52 0.83 -9.97 -5.55
C GLY A 52 -0.17 -10.03 -6.71
N MET A 53 -0.94 -8.98 -6.95
CA MET A 53 -1.88 -8.90 -8.08
C MET A 53 -1.18 -8.77 -9.43
N VAL A 54 0.07 -8.31 -9.47
CA VAL A 54 0.91 -8.36 -10.69
C VAL A 54 0.96 -9.80 -11.24
N ILE A 55 1.06 -10.79 -10.35
CA ILE A 55 1.11 -12.20 -10.73
C ILE A 55 -0.29 -12.83 -10.80
N SER A 56 -1.11 -12.62 -9.77
CA SER A 56 -2.38 -13.35 -9.60
C SER A 56 -3.53 -12.80 -10.44
N ARG A 57 -3.46 -11.52 -10.85
CA ARG A 57 -4.47 -10.82 -11.66
C ARG A 57 -3.79 -9.84 -12.65
N PRO A 58 -2.97 -10.34 -13.59
CA PRO A 58 -2.25 -9.47 -14.51
C PRO A 58 -3.22 -8.61 -15.33
N GLY A 59 -2.94 -7.31 -15.40
CA GLY A 59 -3.80 -6.33 -16.10
C GLY A 59 -5.00 -5.82 -15.31
N SER A 60 -5.24 -6.30 -14.08
CA SER A 60 -6.13 -5.61 -13.13
C SER A 60 -5.64 -4.18 -12.87
N TRP A 61 -6.53 -3.30 -12.43
CA TRP A 61 -6.13 -1.91 -12.16
C TRP A 61 -5.00 -1.85 -11.12
N GLU A 62 -5.14 -2.57 -10.01
CA GLU A 62 -4.12 -2.64 -8.95
C GLU A 62 -2.81 -3.24 -9.48
N GLY A 63 -2.89 -4.39 -10.15
CA GLY A 63 -1.72 -5.10 -10.67
C GLY A 63 -0.97 -4.32 -11.75
N ALA A 64 -1.68 -3.65 -12.66
CA ALA A 64 -1.05 -2.85 -13.72
C ALA A 64 -0.33 -1.62 -13.16
N ASN A 65 -0.97 -0.89 -12.23
CA ASN A 65 -0.34 0.26 -11.59
C ASN A 65 0.86 -0.16 -10.73
N MET A 66 0.77 -1.30 -10.04
CA MET A 66 1.91 -1.81 -9.26
C MET A 66 3.06 -2.30 -10.15
N ALA A 67 2.78 -2.93 -11.30
CA ALA A 67 3.81 -3.26 -12.28
C ALA A 67 4.53 -2.00 -12.81
N ASP A 68 3.79 -0.92 -13.02
CA ASP A 68 4.39 0.37 -13.42
C ASP A 68 5.26 0.98 -12.31
N VAL A 69 4.84 0.91 -11.04
CA VAL A 69 5.69 1.33 -9.89
C VAL A 69 6.98 0.53 -9.87
N LEU A 70 6.91 -0.81 -9.98
CA LEU A 70 8.08 -1.67 -10.02
C LEU A 70 9.00 -1.35 -11.21
N ARG A 71 8.43 -1.05 -12.38
CA ARG A 71 9.19 -0.62 -13.56
C ARG A 71 9.90 0.71 -13.34
N CYS A 72 9.28 1.68 -12.66
CA CYS A 72 9.91 2.95 -12.29
C CYS A 72 11.11 2.74 -11.33
N HIS A 73 11.13 1.63 -10.58
CA HIS A 73 12.28 1.19 -9.78
C HIS A 73 13.29 0.32 -10.56
N GLY A 74 13.10 0.12 -11.87
CA GLY A 74 14.02 -0.62 -12.73
C GLY A 74 13.78 -2.14 -12.80
N TYR A 75 12.72 -2.64 -12.16
CA TYR A 75 12.35 -4.05 -12.26
C TYR A 75 11.64 -4.32 -13.58
N LYS A 76 12.04 -5.40 -14.28
CA LYS A 76 11.33 -5.93 -15.44
C LYS A 76 10.30 -6.93 -14.92
N ALA A 77 9.15 -6.42 -14.48
CA ALA A 77 7.99 -7.23 -14.09
C ALA A 77 7.22 -7.70 -15.32
#